data_AF-A0A2T6DBP6-F1
#
_entry.id   AF-A0A2T6DBP6-F1
#
_cell.length_a   1.000
_cell.length_b   1.000
_cell.length_c   1.000
_cell.angle_alpha   90.00
_cell.angle_beta   90.00
_cell.angle_gamma   90.00
#
_symmetry.space_group_name_H-M   'P 1'
#
loop_
_entity.id
_entity.type
_entity.pdbx_description
1 polymer ?
#
loop_
_entity_poly.entity_id
_entity_poly.type
_entity_poly.pdbx_seq_one_letter_code
_entity_poly.pdbx_strand_id
1 'polypeptide(L)'
;MAAKYYISTDGNSVEGPYAAAAVATLLRQGKIVSDTMVCPDGTEDWAPLNSVPELSSLKEIAGQLGANATTVTDKRSLFASADRQLADQRTQAAEAEAVSAYAGPDVPVSEFRQQAGGEEGLYFFEVMAWVLVAVFLLSCASFGVCYMWPWAWMILLLIAVVISLICVVMLVLAAVEESMLWMFVILLVPFGDIIFACIYPGKTWHIVAMTWLVRIMLIIGFFGSVFSPANDPAFQKAWAQMKDEFQRTYMEKRGGGDSRSNGGGTRKPSSNEESEEF
;
A
#
# COMPACT_ATOMS: atom_id res chain seq x y z
N MET A 1 15.20 47.97 25.61
CA MET A 1 14.21 46.89 25.89
C MET A 1 14.75 45.62 25.27
N ALA A 2 14.72 44.49 25.97
CA ALA A 2 15.17 43.22 25.38
C ALA A 2 14.16 42.79 24.32
N ALA A 3 14.60 42.56 23.09
CA ALA A 3 13.75 42.07 22.02
C ALA A 3 13.20 40.69 22.40
N LYS A 4 11.89 40.53 22.21
CA LYS A 4 11.15 39.30 22.45
C LYS A 4 10.66 38.74 21.11
N TYR A 5 10.53 37.42 21.01
CA TYR A 5 10.16 36.74 19.77
C TYR A 5 9.11 35.68 20.04
N TYR A 6 8.14 35.58 19.14
CA TYR A 6 7.20 34.47 19.03
C TYR A 6 7.72 33.48 18.00
N ILE A 7 7.48 32.19 18.21
CA ILE A 7 7.98 31.09 17.38
C ILE A 7 6.79 30.22 16.96
N SER A 8 6.79 29.75 15.72
CA SER A 8 5.82 28.77 15.21
C SER A 8 6.54 27.58 14.59
N THR A 9 6.41 26.39 15.19
CA THR A 9 7.10 25.15 14.80
C THR A 9 6.35 24.32 13.75
N ASP A 10 5.02 24.36 13.76
CA ASP A 10 4.14 23.59 12.87
C ASP A 10 3.26 24.47 11.96
N GLY A 11 3.42 25.79 12.04
CA GLY A 11 2.64 26.76 11.27
C GLY A 11 1.28 27.10 11.89
N ASN A 12 0.87 26.41 12.95
CA ASN A 12 -0.45 26.58 13.59
C ASN A 12 -0.33 26.95 15.07
N SER A 13 0.72 26.51 15.75
CA SER A 13 0.98 26.78 17.16
C SER A 13 1.99 27.91 17.30
N VAL A 14 1.60 28.97 18.02
CA VAL A 14 2.47 30.10 18.34
C VAL A 14 2.88 29.99 19.80
N GLU A 15 4.19 29.89 20.04
CA GLU A 15 4.78 29.87 21.38
C GLU A 15 5.60 31.14 21.62
N GLY A 16 5.44 31.74 22.80
CA GLY A 16 6.20 32.93 23.20
C GLY A 16 5.42 33.86 24.13
N PRO A 17 5.97 35.04 24.46
CA PRO A 17 7.20 35.61 23.91
C PRO A 17 8.49 35.10 24.60
N TYR A 18 9.50 34.72 23.81
CA TYR A 18 10.82 34.30 24.27
C TYR A 18 11.88 35.40 24.08
N ALA A 19 12.83 35.52 24.99
CA ALA A 19 14.00 36.38 24.79
C ALA A 19 14.99 35.75 23.77
N ALA A 20 15.78 36.56 23.06
CA ALA A 20 16.77 36.08 22.09
C ALA A 20 17.67 34.93 22.60
N ALA A 21 18.11 35.01 23.87
CA ALA A 21 18.93 33.98 24.50
C ALA A 21 18.19 32.64 24.72
N ALA A 22 16.87 32.69 24.93
CA ALA A 22 16.04 31.49 25.05
C ALA A 22 15.86 30.82 23.67
N VAL A 23 15.65 31.61 22.60
CA VAL A 23 15.60 31.11 21.22
C VAL A 23 16.90 30.40 20.84
N ALA A 24 18.04 30.97 21.20
CA ALA A 24 19.36 30.35 21.03
C ALA A 24 19.48 28.99 21.72
N THR A 25 18.93 28.88 22.93
CA THR A 25 18.92 27.62 23.70
C THR A 25 18.04 26.57 23.04
N LEU A 26 16.85 26.95 22.55
CA LEU A 26 15.93 26.05 21.85
C LEU A 26 16.53 25.51 20.54
N LEU A 27 17.26 26.36 19.81
CA LEU A 27 17.97 25.96 18.60
C LEU A 27 19.10 24.97 18.91
N ARG A 28 19.89 25.21 19.97
CA ARG A 28 20.94 24.28 20.42
C ARG A 28 20.38 22.93 20.89
N GLN A 29 19.16 22.93 21.44
CA GLN A 29 18.46 21.72 21.85
C GLN A 29 17.80 20.97 20.67
N GLY A 30 17.81 21.54 19.45
CA GLY A 30 17.15 20.96 18.28
C GLY A 30 15.62 20.98 18.35
N LYS A 31 15.04 21.75 19.28
CA LYS A 31 13.57 21.91 19.40
C LYS A 31 12.99 22.79 18.31
N ILE A 32 13.81 23.69 17.77
CA ILE A 32 13.48 24.56 16.65
C ILE A 32 14.58 24.42 15.60
N VAL A 33 14.22 24.52 14.33
CA VAL A 33 15.12 24.42 13.16
C VAL A 33 15.38 25.80 12.54
N SER A 34 16.39 25.92 11.67
CA SER A 34 16.76 27.20 11.03
C SER A 34 15.66 27.81 10.15
N ASP A 35 14.70 27.00 9.73
CA ASP A 35 13.56 27.40 8.90
C ASP A 35 12.29 27.70 9.73
N THR A 36 12.40 27.62 11.06
CA THR A 36 11.27 27.91 11.95
C THR A 36 10.88 29.38 11.83
N MET A 37 9.58 29.64 11.69
CA MET A 37 9.06 30.99 11.57
C MET A 37 9.09 31.70 12.91
N VAL A 38 9.67 32.90 12.93
CA VAL A 38 9.77 33.76 14.10
C VAL A 38 9.19 35.14 13.82
N CYS A 39 8.54 35.71 14.83
CA CYS A 39 7.93 37.03 14.77
C CYS A 39 8.46 37.91 15.91
N PRO A 40 9.16 39.02 15.62
CA PRO A 40 9.58 39.97 16.63
C PRO A 40 8.37 40.64 17.32
N ASP A 41 8.43 40.75 18.64
CA ASP A 41 7.40 41.40 19.46
C ASP A 41 7.24 42.88 19.04
N GLY A 42 6.02 43.24 18.63
CA GLY A 42 5.69 44.56 18.09
C GLY A 42 5.70 44.66 16.56
N THR A 43 5.95 43.57 15.84
CA THR A 43 5.78 43.47 14.38
C THR A 43 4.82 42.34 14.03
N GLU A 44 4.12 42.41 12.89
CA GLU A 44 3.27 41.32 12.38
C GLU A 44 3.99 40.47 11.32
N ASP A 45 5.26 40.77 11.06
CA ASP A 45 6.06 40.10 10.02
C ASP A 45 6.69 38.83 10.57
N TRP A 46 6.24 37.69 10.03
CA TRP A 46 6.86 36.39 10.27
C TRP A 46 7.98 36.14 9.27
N ALA A 47 9.18 35.91 9.77
CA ALA A 47 10.35 35.58 8.96
C ALA A 47 10.98 34.28 9.46
N PRO A 48 11.62 33.48 8.59
CA PRO A 48 12.37 32.32 9.02
C PRO A 48 13.56 32.77 9.88
N LEU A 49 13.90 31.96 10.90
CA LEU A 49 14.94 32.27 11.89
C LEU A 49 16.29 32.65 11.26
N ASN A 50 16.62 32.08 10.11
CA ASN A 50 17.86 32.34 9.36
C ASN A 50 17.91 33.71 8.64
N SER A 51 16.78 34.38 8.50
CA SER A 51 16.63 35.68 7.81
C SER A 51 16.63 36.86 8.76
N VAL A 52 16.53 36.64 10.07
CA VAL A 52 16.53 37.71 11.08
C VAL A 52 17.97 38.15 11.38
N PRO A 53 18.38 39.39 11.05
CA PRO A 53 19.78 39.84 11.17
C PRO A 53 20.29 39.81 12.61
N GLU A 54 19.42 40.05 13.59
CA GLU A 54 19.76 40.07 15.02
C GLU A 54 20.12 38.68 15.57
N LEU A 55 19.74 37.61 14.86
CA LEU A 55 19.98 36.22 15.22
C LEU A 55 21.04 35.56 14.32
N SER A 56 21.79 36.36 13.54
CA SER A 56 22.81 35.88 12.60
C SER A 56 23.90 35.02 13.26
N SER A 57 24.24 35.26 14.53
CA SER A 57 25.20 34.44 15.28
C SER A 57 24.70 33.02 15.56
N LEU A 58 23.38 32.80 15.50
CA LEU A 58 22.76 31.48 15.64
C LEU A 58 22.76 30.68 14.33
N LYS A 59 22.93 31.36 13.18
CA LYS A 59 23.04 30.74 11.86
C LYS A 59 24.25 29.81 11.75
N GLU A 60 25.37 30.22 12.35
CA GLU A 60 26.60 29.43 12.37
C GLU A 60 26.44 28.15 13.21
N ILE A 61 25.72 28.25 14.33
CA ILE A 61 25.39 27.11 15.20
C ILE A 61 24.42 26.15 14.49
N ALA A 62 23.40 26.66 13.81
CA ALA A 62 22.47 25.83 13.02
C ALA A 62 23.16 25.11 11.86
N GLY A 63 24.10 25.78 11.17
CA GLY A 63 24.88 25.18 10.09
C GLY A 63 25.74 24.00 10.56
N GLN A 64 26.33 24.09 11.76
CA GLN A 64 27.13 23.01 12.33
C GLN A 64 26.27 21.84 12.86
N LEU A 65 25.10 22.12 13.45
CA LEU A 65 24.19 21.04 13.88
C LEU A 65 23.59 20.28 12.68
N GLY A 66 23.25 20.97 11.59
CA GLY A 66 22.72 20.34 10.37
C GLY A 66 23.74 19.40 9.69
N ALA A 67 25.02 19.78 9.66
CA ALA A 67 26.09 18.97 9.08
C ALA A 67 26.47 17.73 9.92
N ASN A 68 26.32 17.82 11.25
CA ASN A 68 26.57 16.70 12.15
C ASN A 68 25.38 15.71 12.20
N ALA A 69 24.16 16.19 12.00
CA ALA A 69 22.96 15.33 11.96
C ALA A 69 22.96 14.40 10.72
N THR A 70 23.41 14.88 9.56
CA THR A 70 23.50 14.07 8.34
C THR A 70 24.55 12.96 8.45
N THR A 71 25.71 13.25 9.05
CA THR A 71 26.77 12.23 9.27
C THR A 71 26.41 11.18 10.32
N VAL A 72 25.61 11.53 11.34
CA VAL A 72 25.12 10.56 12.33
C VAL A 72 23.99 9.69 11.77
N THR A 73 23.12 10.26 10.94
CA THR A 73 22.01 9.51 10.31
C THR A 73 22.53 8.50 9.27
N ASP A 74 23.57 8.87 8.52
CA ASP A 74 24.22 8.00 7.53
C ASP A 74 24.96 6.81 8.17
N LYS A 75 25.59 7.02 9.35
CA LYS A 75 26.18 5.90 10.11
C LYS A 75 25.09 4.99 10.69
N ARG A 76 23.97 5.55 11.16
CA ARG A 76 22.88 4.77 11.76
C ARG A 76 22.12 3.92 10.75
N SER A 77 21.95 4.38 9.51
CA SER A 77 21.38 3.59 8.42
C SER A 77 22.29 2.44 8.01
N LEU A 78 23.61 2.64 8.01
CA LEU A 78 24.60 1.58 7.77
C LEU A 78 24.51 0.49 8.85
N PHE A 79 24.47 0.84 10.14
CA PHE A 79 24.30 -0.16 11.21
C PHE A 79 22.95 -0.88 11.15
N ALA A 80 21.85 -0.16 10.84
CA ALA A 80 20.54 -0.79 10.68
C ALA A 80 20.47 -1.77 9.50
N SER A 81 21.21 -1.50 8.42
CA SER A 81 21.31 -2.44 7.29
C SER A 81 22.15 -3.68 7.64
N ALA A 82 23.21 -3.53 8.44
CA ALA A 82 24.03 -4.65 8.88
C ALA A 82 23.28 -5.59 9.83
N ASP A 83 22.48 -5.05 10.76
CA ASP A 83 21.66 -5.87 11.68
C ASP A 83 20.58 -6.66 10.94
N ARG A 84 19.97 -6.08 9.91
CA ARG A 84 19.01 -6.79 9.04
C ARG A 84 19.69 -7.92 8.26
N GLN A 85 20.87 -7.68 7.70
CA GLN A 85 21.63 -8.73 7.00
C GLN A 85 22.01 -9.88 7.93
N LEU A 86 22.37 -9.59 9.19
CA LEU A 86 22.69 -10.61 10.18
C LEU A 86 21.46 -11.43 10.59
N ALA A 87 20.28 -10.79 10.72
CA ALA A 87 19.02 -11.47 11.00
C ALA A 87 18.59 -12.37 9.83
N ASP A 88 18.74 -11.90 8.60
CA ASP A 88 18.45 -12.67 7.39
C ASP A 88 19.39 -13.89 7.27
N GLN A 89 20.68 -13.71 7.55
CA GLN A 89 21.64 -14.84 7.56
C GLN A 89 21.30 -15.89 8.62
N ARG A 90 20.90 -15.48 9.83
CA ARG A 90 20.50 -16.43 10.88
C ARG A 90 19.23 -17.19 10.52
N THR A 91 18.28 -16.51 9.89
CA THR A 91 17.03 -17.13 9.43
C THR A 91 17.31 -18.15 8.32
N GLN A 92 18.16 -17.81 7.35
CA GLN A 92 18.58 -18.75 6.29
C GLN A 92 19.37 -19.94 6.84
N ALA A 93 20.24 -19.73 7.84
CA ALA A 93 20.98 -20.82 8.48
C ALA A 93 20.05 -21.76 9.26
N ALA A 94 19.08 -21.21 10.00
CA ALA A 94 18.09 -22.00 10.73
C ALA A 94 17.15 -22.77 9.79
N GLU A 95 16.74 -22.18 8.66
CA GLU A 95 15.98 -22.89 7.62
C GLU A 95 16.81 -23.99 6.96
N ALA A 96 18.08 -23.75 6.64
CA ALA A 96 18.96 -24.77 6.07
C ALA A 96 19.19 -25.95 7.04
N GLU A 97 19.32 -25.67 8.33
CA GLU A 97 19.45 -26.70 9.37
C GLU A 97 18.14 -27.48 9.57
N ALA A 98 16.98 -26.80 9.57
CA ALA A 98 15.68 -27.45 9.64
C ALA A 98 15.38 -28.33 8.41
N VAL A 99 15.74 -27.86 7.22
CA VAL A 99 15.62 -28.63 5.97
C VAL A 99 16.58 -29.83 5.97
N SER A 100 17.81 -29.66 6.47
CA SER A 100 18.76 -30.77 6.62
C SER A 100 18.32 -31.80 7.68
N ALA A 101 17.60 -31.38 8.73
CA ALA A 101 17.11 -32.28 9.77
C ALA A 101 15.90 -33.13 9.31
N TYR A 102 15.15 -32.65 8.31
CA TYR A 102 13.99 -33.34 7.74
C TYR A 102 14.25 -34.03 6.40
N ALA A 103 15.32 -33.65 5.69
CA ALA A 103 15.74 -34.31 4.46
C ALA A 103 16.46 -35.62 4.80
N GLY A 104 15.69 -36.71 4.89
CA GLY A 104 16.23 -38.05 4.64
C GLY A 104 16.94 -38.08 3.27
N PRO A 105 17.99 -38.89 3.09
CA PRO A 105 19.03 -38.67 2.08
C PRO A 105 18.64 -38.72 0.59
N ASP A 106 17.37 -38.87 0.19
CA ASP A 106 17.02 -39.18 -1.21
C ASP A 106 15.84 -38.38 -1.82
N VAL A 107 15.38 -37.27 -1.23
CA VAL A 107 14.27 -36.49 -1.82
C VAL A 107 14.77 -35.18 -2.45
N PRO A 108 14.65 -35.00 -3.77
CA PRO A 108 15.12 -33.79 -4.46
C PRO A 108 14.32 -32.54 -4.04
N VAL A 109 15.03 -31.53 -3.54
CA VAL A 109 14.53 -30.25 -3.01
C VAL A 109 13.64 -29.46 -4.00
N SER A 110 13.63 -29.81 -5.28
CA SER A 110 12.78 -29.18 -6.30
C SER A 110 11.29 -29.49 -6.15
N GLU A 111 10.88 -30.57 -5.48
CA GLU A 111 9.46 -30.92 -5.32
C GLU A 111 8.74 -30.16 -4.19
N PHE A 112 9.45 -29.78 -3.11
CA PHE A 112 8.81 -29.15 -1.96
C PHE A 112 8.35 -27.70 -2.19
N ARG A 113 8.94 -26.98 -3.15
CA ARG A 113 8.57 -25.58 -3.42
C ARG A 113 7.28 -25.45 -4.23
N GLN A 114 6.80 -26.53 -4.85
CA GLN A 114 5.63 -26.48 -5.73
C GLN A 114 4.31 -26.81 -4.99
N GLN A 115 4.39 -27.36 -3.78
CA GLN A 115 3.21 -27.90 -3.08
C GLN A 115 2.56 -26.94 -2.07
N ALA A 116 3.16 -25.77 -1.80
CA ALA A 116 2.67 -24.83 -0.79
C ALA A 116 1.71 -23.74 -1.30
N GLY A 117 1.33 -23.72 -2.59
CA GLY A 117 0.60 -22.56 -3.15
C GLY A 117 -0.50 -22.84 -4.18
N GLY A 118 -0.90 -24.08 -4.40
CA GLY A 118 -1.63 -24.42 -5.65
C GLY A 118 -3.12 -24.66 -5.55
N GLU A 119 -3.56 -25.56 -4.67
CA GLU A 119 -4.78 -26.32 -4.99
C GLU A 119 -5.91 -26.21 -3.95
N GLU A 120 -5.63 -25.88 -2.68
CA GLU A 120 -6.67 -25.85 -1.65
C GLU A 120 -7.66 -24.67 -1.83
N GLY A 121 -7.21 -23.57 -2.44
CA GLY A 121 -8.09 -22.44 -2.73
C GLY A 121 -9.16 -22.77 -3.77
N LEU A 122 -8.86 -23.62 -4.76
CA LEU A 122 -9.77 -23.90 -5.86
C LEU A 122 -11.00 -24.71 -5.41
N TYR A 123 -10.78 -25.70 -4.52
CA TYR A 123 -11.86 -26.51 -3.96
C TYR A 123 -12.82 -25.68 -3.10
N PHE A 124 -12.30 -24.69 -2.36
CA PHE A 124 -13.14 -23.82 -1.56
C PHE A 124 -14.10 -22.99 -2.44
N PHE A 125 -13.60 -22.44 -3.55
CA PHE A 125 -14.44 -21.68 -4.49
C PHE A 125 -15.50 -22.54 -5.18
N GLU A 126 -15.14 -23.77 -5.56
CA GLU A 126 -16.10 -24.69 -6.20
C GLU A 126 -17.22 -25.09 -5.23
N VAL A 127 -16.86 -25.47 -3.99
CA VAL A 127 -17.85 -25.81 -2.96
C VAL A 127 -18.75 -24.61 -2.65
N MET A 128 -18.20 -23.40 -2.55
CA MET A 128 -19.00 -22.21 -2.28
C MET A 128 -19.97 -21.88 -3.44
N ALA A 129 -19.55 -22.08 -4.69
CA ALA A 129 -20.40 -21.89 -5.86
C ALA A 129 -21.58 -22.88 -5.86
N TRP A 130 -21.32 -24.16 -5.56
CA TRP A 130 -22.39 -25.17 -5.45
C TRP A 130 -23.36 -24.88 -4.30
N VAL A 131 -22.88 -24.39 -3.15
CA VAL A 131 -23.73 -23.96 -2.04
C VAL A 131 -24.65 -22.81 -2.47
N LEU A 132 -24.14 -21.81 -3.18
CA LEU A 132 -24.96 -20.70 -3.68
C LEU A 132 -26.03 -21.15 -4.67
N VAL A 133 -25.68 -22.05 -5.60
CA VAL A 133 -26.64 -22.63 -6.55
C VAL A 133 -27.72 -23.42 -5.82
N ALA A 134 -27.35 -24.23 -4.82
CA ALA A 134 -28.31 -24.99 -4.03
C ALA A 134 -29.28 -24.08 -3.27
N VAL A 135 -28.79 -23.01 -2.64
CA VAL A 135 -29.62 -22.01 -1.93
C VAL A 135 -30.57 -21.29 -2.90
N PHE A 136 -30.09 -20.94 -4.10
CA PHE A 136 -30.91 -20.32 -5.13
C PHE A 136 -32.04 -21.25 -5.60
N LEU A 137 -31.71 -22.51 -5.90
CA LEU A 137 -32.70 -23.51 -6.32
C LEU A 137 -33.73 -23.79 -5.22
N LEU A 138 -33.30 -23.88 -3.96
CA LEU A 138 -34.20 -24.04 -2.83
C LEU A 138 -35.16 -22.85 -2.71
N SER A 139 -34.66 -21.64 -2.95
CA SER A 139 -35.46 -20.41 -2.94
C SER A 139 -36.49 -20.40 -4.09
N CYS A 140 -36.10 -20.79 -5.30
CA CYS A 140 -37.01 -20.92 -6.45
C CYS A 140 -38.09 -21.99 -6.22
N ALA A 141 -37.71 -23.16 -5.68
CA ALA A 141 -38.65 -24.22 -5.34
C ALA A 141 -39.64 -23.77 -4.25
N SER A 142 -39.14 -23.03 -3.24
CA SER A 142 -39.99 -22.45 -2.21
C SER A 142 -41.02 -21.51 -2.83
N PHE A 143 -40.62 -20.61 -3.72
CA PHE A 143 -41.54 -19.69 -4.41
C PHE A 143 -42.64 -20.40 -5.21
N GLY A 144 -42.33 -21.53 -5.85
CA GLY A 144 -43.34 -22.34 -6.57
C GLY A 144 -44.37 -22.99 -5.64
N VAL A 145 -43.94 -23.53 -4.50
CA VAL A 145 -44.82 -24.17 -3.51
C VAL A 145 -45.69 -23.13 -2.77
N CYS A 146 -45.18 -21.91 -2.59
CA CYS A 146 -45.92 -20.81 -1.92
C CYS A 146 -47.24 -20.45 -2.62
N TYR A 147 -47.40 -20.75 -3.91
CA TYR A 147 -48.61 -20.42 -4.65
C TYR A 147 -49.81 -21.32 -4.31
N MET A 148 -49.58 -22.48 -3.66
CA MET A 148 -50.64 -23.48 -3.45
C MET A 148 -51.21 -23.51 -2.02
N TRP A 149 -50.53 -22.97 -1.00
CA TRP A 149 -51.03 -23.04 0.38
C TRP A 149 -50.61 -21.84 1.27
N PRO A 150 -51.50 -20.85 1.48
CA PRO A 150 -51.16 -19.61 2.19
C PRO A 150 -50.75 -19.80 3.66
N TRP A 151 -51.24 -20.84 4.33
CA TRP A 151 -50.98 -21.08 5.75
C TRP A 151 -49.66 -21.82 5.99
N ALA A 152 -49.24 -22.67 5.04
CA ALA A 152 -47.93 -23.32 5.09
C ALA A 152 -46.79 -22.29 4.94
N TRP A 153 -47.06 -21.17 4.26
CA TRP A 153 -46.11 -20.07 4.08
C TRP A 153 -45.70 -19.42 5.41
N MET A 154 -46.63 -19.25 6.35
CA MET A 154 -46.32 -18.69 7.67
C MET A 154 -45.27 -19.53 8.41
N ILE A 155 -45.42 -20.86 8.37
CA ILE A 155 -44.51 -21.80 9.05
C ILE A 155 -43.17 -21.85 8.33
N LEU A 156 -43.17 -21.93 6.99
CA LEU A 156 -41.95 -21.93 6.19
C LEU A 156 -41.18 -20.61 6.29
N LEU A 157 -41.88 -19.48 6.36
CA LEU A 157 -41.27 -18.17 6.55
C LEU A 157 -40.65 -18.07 7.95
N LEU A 158 -41.33 -18.58 8.98
CA LEU A 158 -40.77 -18.62 10.33
C LEU A 158 -39.51 -19.50 10.40
N ILE A 159 -39.54 -20.68 9.79
CA ILE A 159 -38.36 -21.57 9.68
C ILE A 159 -37.24 -20.89 8.91
N ALA A 160 -37.54 -20.26 7.77
CA ALA A 160 -36.56 -19.55 6.95
C ALA A 160 -35.93 -18.39 7.73
N VAL A 161 -36.72 -17.60 8.47
CA VAL A 161 -36.21 -16.53 9.33
C VAL A 161 -35.27 -17.08 10.40
N VAL A 162 -35.63 -18.18 11.06
CA VAL A 162 -34.79 -18.82 12.09
C VAL A 162 -33.47 -19.32 11.51
N ILE A 163 -33.51 -20.05 10.38
CA ILE A 163 -32.30 -20.55 9.70
C ILE A 163 -31.41 -19.37 9.29
N SER A 164 -32.01 -18.34 8.70
CA SER A 164 -31.28 -17.16 8.24
C SER A 164 -30.60 -16.42 9.41
N LEU A 165 -31.26 -16.35 10.57
CA LEU A 165 -30.71 -15.76 11.78
C LEU A 165 -29.54 -16.59 12.33
N ILE A 166 -29.63 -17.91 12.31
CA ILE A 166 -28.53 -18.81 12.67
C ILE A 166 -27.34 -18.63 11.71
N CYS A 167 -27.58 -18.55 10.40
CA CYS A 167 -26.53 -18.30 9.41
C CYS A 167 -25.84 -16.95 9.64
N VAL A 168 -26.59 -15.89 9.94
CA VAL A 168 -26.02 -14.58 10.28
C VAL A 168 -25.15 -14.68 11.53
N VAL A 169 -25.61 -15.35 12.59
CA VAL A 169 -24.82 -15.53 13.82
C VAL A 169 -23.53 -16.32 13.55
N MET A 170 -23.60 -17.43 12.81
CA MET A 170 -22.41 -18.21 12.44
C MET A 170 -21.44 -17.39 11.60
N LEU A 171 -21.94 -16.58 10.67
CA LEU A 171 -21.13 -15.65 9.91
C LEU A 171 -20.49 -14.59 10.81
N VAL A 172 -21.18 -14.10 11.85
CA VAL A 172 -20.67 -13.06 12.78
C VAL A 172 -19.48 -13.64 13.51
N LEU A 173 -19.64 -14.84 14.03
CA LEU A 173 -18.59 -15.55 14.74
C LEU A 173 -17.36 -15.77 13.84
N ALA A 174 -17.57 -16.20 12.59
CA ALA A 174 -16.48 -16.37 11.63
C ALA A 174 -15.80 -15.04 11.24
N ALA A 175 -16.57 -13.96 11.04
CA ALA A 175 -16.00 -12.67 10.64
C ALA A 175 -15.29 -11.94 11.78
N VAL A 176 -15.68 -12.19 13.04
CA VAL A 176 -15.00 -11.68 14.23
C VAL A 176 -13.62 -12.29 14.37
N GLU A 177 -13.42 -13.56 13.98
CA GLU A 177 -12.10 -14.18 13.96
C GLU A 177 -11.19 -13.61 12.87
N GLU A 178 -11.73 -13.27 11.68
CA GLU A 178 -10.90 -12.91 10.52
C GLU A 178 -10.92 -11.43 10.12
N SER A 179 -11.47 -10.51 10.92
CA SER A 179 -11.59 -9.08 10.58
C SER A 179 -12.32 -8.80 9.25
N MET A 180 -13.19 -9.73 8.80
CA MET A 180 -13.97 -9.63 7.56
C MET A 180 -15.33 -8.91 7.76
N LEU A 181 -15.31 -7.77 8.45
CA LEU A 181 -16.50 -6.98 8.79
C LEU A 181 -17.25 -6.43 7.55
N TRP A 182 -16.64 -6.48 6.37
CA TRP A 182 -17.25 -6.04 5.12
C TRP A 182 -18.15 -7.12 4.47
N MET A 183 -17.89 -8.41 4.71
CA MET A 183 -18.78 -9.51 4.30
C MET A 183 -20.17 -9.37 4.96
N PHE A 184 -20.20 -8.83 6.18
CA PHE A 184 -21.41 -8.48 6.92
C PHE A 184 -22.32 -7.52 6.19
N VAL A 185 -21.73 -6.48 5.60
CA VAL A 185 -22.48 -5.45 4.88
C VAL A 185 -23.13 -6.05 3.64
N ILE A 186 -22.42 -6.92 2.92
CA ILE A 186 -22.95 -7.59 1.72
C ILE A 186 -24.07 -8.58 2.09
N LEU A 187 -23.94 -9.28 3.22
CA LEU A 187 -24.93 -10.28 3.66
C LEU A 187 -26.15 -9.70 4.36
N LEU A 188 -26.08 -8.53 5.00
CA LEU A 188 -27.24 -7.85 5.60
C LEU A 188 -28.17 -7.19 4.56
N VAL A 189 -27.63 -6.87 3.39
CA VAL A 189 -28.34 -6.22 2.29
C VAL A 189 -29.59 -6.99 1.81
N PRO A 190 -29.57 -8.31 1.56
CA PRO A 190 -30.77 -9.07 1.20
C PRO A 190 -31.83 -9.11 2.31
N PHE A 191 -31.44 -9.05 3.58
CA PHE A 191 -32.40 -9.03 4.70
C PHE A 191 -33.16 -7.72 4.78
N GLY A 192 -32.50 -6.60 4.46
CA GLY A 192 -33.15 -5.31 4.35
C GLY A 192 -34.33 -5.35 3.37
N ASP A 193 -34.17 -6.04 2.23
CA ASP A 193 -35.25 -6.14 1.23
C ASP A 193 -36.43 -6.98 1.71
N ILE A 194 -36.19 -8.06 2.45
CA ILE A 194 -37.26 -8.88 3.02
C ILE A 194 -38.06 -8.03 4.02
N ILE A 195 -37.38 -7.25 4.87
CA ILE A 195 -38.03 -6.35 5.82
C ILE A 195 -38.82 -5.26 5.07
N PHE A 196 -38.23 -4.61 4.05
CA PHE A 196 -38.91 -3.59 3.26
C PHE A 196 -40.13 -4.14 2.49
N ALA A 197 -40.03 -5.37 1.96
CA ALA A 197 -41.13 -6.05 1.29
C ALA A 197 -42.28 -6.37 2.26
N CYS A 198 -41.99 -6.75 3.51
CA CYS A 198 -42.99 -6.99 4.54
C CYS A 198 -43.69 -5.70 5.01
N ILE A 199 -42.97 -4.57 5.07
CA ILE A 199 -43.53 -3.30 5.60
C ILE A 199 -44.44 -2.60 4.57
N TYR A 200 -44.17 -2.73 3.26
CA TYR A 200 -44.88 -1.97 2.21
C TYR A 200 -45.51 -2.84 1.10
N PRO A 201 -46.57 -3.60 1.37
CA PRO A 201 -47.09 -4.63 0.46
C PRO A 201 -47.77 -4.14 -0.85
N GLY A 202 -47.73 -2.86 -1.22
CA GLY A 202 -48.53 -2.31 -2.34
C GLY A 202 -47.81 -1.50 -3.42
N LYS A 203 -46.54 -1.09 -3.22
CA LYS A 203 -45.80 -0.23 -4.18
C LYS A 203 -44.33 -0.62 -4.35
N THR A 204 -43.94 -1.79 -3.86
CA THR A 204 -42.55 -2.20 -3.66
C THR A 204 -41.81 -2.59 -4.92
N TRP A 205 -42.50 -2.96 -6.00
CA TRP A 205 -41.84 -3.46 -7.21
C TRP A 205 -40.79 -2.51 -7.80
N HIS A 206 -41.07 -1.20 -7.85
CA HIS A 206 -40.11 -0.23 -8.38
C HIS A 206 -38.94 0.06 -7.43
N ILE A 207 -39.20 0.07 -6.12
CA ILE A 207 -38.17 0.33 -5.10
C ILE A 207 -37.23 -0.87 -5.00
N VAL A 208 -37.78 -2.09 -5.00
CA VAL A 208 -37.02 -3.34 -4.99
C VAL A 208 -36.20 -3.52 -6.26
N ALA A 209 -36.75 -3.14 -7.43
CA ALA A 209 -35.99 -3.19 -8.69
C ALA A 209 -34.81 -2.20 -8.71
N MET A 210 -35.00 -0.99 -8.17
CA MET A 210 -33.95 0.03 -8.09
C MET A 210 -32.85 -0.38 -7.10
N THR A 211 -33.20 -0.94 -5.93
CA THR A 211 -32.20 -1.44 -4.98
C THR A 211 -31.41 -2.61 -5.55
N TRP A 212 -32.04 -3.49 -6.34
CA TRP A 212 -31.36 -4.59 -7.02
C TRP A 212 -30.29 -4.12 -8.02
N LEU A 213 -30.57 -3.09 -8.82
CA LEU A 213 -29.60 -2.56 -9.79
C LEU A 213 -28.37 -1.96 -9.10
N VAL A 214 -28.57 -1.20 -8.03
CA VAL A 214 -27.47 -0.63 -7.24
C VAL A 214 -26.60 -1.75 -6.64
N ARG A 215 -27.22 -2.85 -6.20
CA ARG A 215 -26.52 -4.02 -5.66
C ARG A 215 -25.71 -4.76 -6.71
N ILE A 216 -26.26 -4.98 -7.90
CA ILE A 216 -25.52 -5.59 -9.00
C ILE A 216 -24.29 -4.73 -9.32
N MET A 217 -24.43 -3.40 -9.35
CA MET A 217 -23.29 -2.51 -9.58
C MET A 217 -22.24 -2.57 -8.46
N LEU A 218 -22.66 -2.64 -7.19
CA LEU A 218 -21.74 -2.80 -6.06
C LEU A 218 -21.02 -4.14 -6.10
N ILE A 219 -21.72 -5.23 -6.45
CA ILE A 219 -21.13 -6.56 -6.61
C ILE A 219 -20.15 -6.55 -7.78
N ILE A 220 -20.52 -6.02 -8.96
CA ILE A 220 -19.62 -5.94 -10.12
C ILE A 220 -18.38 -5.09 -9.80
N GLY A 221 -18.56 -3.92 -9.16
CA GLY A 221 -17.45 -3.07 -8.74
C GLY A 221 -16.53 -3.76 -7.72
N PHE A 222 -17.11 -4.50 -6.79
CA PHE A 222 -16.37 -5.27 -5.79
C PHE A 222 -15.57 -6.39 -6.44
N PHE A 223 -16.20 -7.23 -7.26
CA PHE A 223 -15.49 -8.29 -8.00
C PHE A 223 -14.42 -7.68 -8.92
N GLY A 224 -14.70 -6.55 -9.57
CA GLY A 224 -13.69 -5.82 -10.34
C GLY A 224 -12.50 -5.32 -9.51
N SER A 225 -12.70 -5.04 -8.22
CA SER A 225 -11.63 -4.58 -7.31
C SER A 225 -10.84 -5.73 -6.67
N VAL A 226 -11.52 -6.80 -6.25
CA VAL A 226 -10.89 -7.97 -5.62
C VAL A 226 -10.17 -8.82 -6.66
N PHE A 227 -10.82 -9.03 -7.80
CA PHE A 227 -10.23 -9.73 -8.95
C PHE A 227 -9.54 -8.76 -9.91
N SER A 228 -9.28 -7.52 -9.48
CA SER A 228 -8.42 -6.64 -10.25
C SER A 228 -7.06 -7.31 -10.35
N PRO A 229 -6.51 -7.52 -11.56
CA PRO A 229 -5.16 -8.05 -11.73
C PRO A 229 -4.14 -7.23 -10.92
N ALA A 230 -4.45 -5.95 -10.66
CA ALA A 230 -3.63 -5.06 -9.84
C ALA A 230 -3.43 -5.53 -8.39
N ASN A 231 -4.26 -6.41 -7.82
CA ASN A 231 -4.07 -6.92 -6.46
C ASN A 231 -3.34 -8.26 -6.38
N ASP A 232 -3.06 -8.91 -7.52
CA ASP A 232 -2.29 -10.15 -7.54
C ASP A 232 -0.78 -9.83 -7.40
N PRO A 233 -0.08 -10.32 -6.36
CA PRO A 233 1.35 -10.10 -6.19
C PRO A 233 2.18 -10.67 -7.35
N ALA A 234 1.73 -11.74 -8.00
CA ALA A 234 2.39 -12.29 -9.19
C ALA A 234 2.28 -11.32 -10.37
N PHE A 235 1.10 -10.74 -10.59
CA PHE A 235 0.90 -9.70 -11.60
C PHE A 235 1.70 -8.42 -11.30
N GLN A 236 1.73 -7.97 -10.04
CA GLN A 236 2.53 -6.81 -9.63
C GLN A 236 4.03 -7.02 -9.90
N LYS A 237 4.54 -8.23 -9.62
CA LYS A 237 5.93 -8.58 -9.93
C LYS A 237 6.20 -8.62 -11.43
N ALA A 238 5.30 -9.21 -12.22
CA ALA A 238 5.42 -9.23 -13.68
C ALA A 238 5.36 -7.82 -14.28
N TRP A 239 4.49 -6.96 -13.75
CA TRP A 239 4.36 -5.56 -14.16
C TRP A 239 5.60 -4.74 -13.81
N ALA A 240 6.20 -4.96 -12.64
CA ALA A 240 7.45 -4.33 -12.26
C ALA A 240 8.59 -4.75 -13.20
N GLN A 241 8.72 -6.04 -13.50
CA GLN A 241 9.72 -6.54 -14.46
C GLN A 241 9.53 -5.94 -15.86
N MET A 242 8.28 -5.84 -16.33
CA MET A 242 7.97 -5.24 -17.63
C MET A 242 8.35 -3.75 -17.68
N LYS A 243 8.14 -3.00 -16.59
CA LYS A 243 8.56 -1.59 -16.50
C LYS A 243 10.08 -1.44 -16.58
N ASP A 244 10.82 -2.27 -15.87
CA ASP A 244 12.29 -2.23 -15.87
C ASP A 244 12.84 -2.56 -17.26
N GLU A 245 12.28 -3.57 -17.93
CA GLU A 245 12.69 -3.95 -19.29
C GLU A 245 12.35 -2.85 -20.33
N PHE A 246 11.19 -2.21 -20.19
CA PHE A 246 10.82 -1.07 -21.03
C PHE A 246 11.78 0.12 -20.83
N GLN A 247 12.12 0.45 -19.58
CA GLN A 247 13.08 1.52 -19.28
C GLN A 247 14.48 1.21 -19.83
N ARG A 248 14.95 -0.03 -19.67
CA ARG A 248 16.24 -0.47 -20.22
C ARG A 248 16.28 -0.29 -21.73
N THR A 249 15.26 -0.76 -22.42
CA THR A 249 15.17 -0.67 -23.89
C THR A 249 15.06 0.78 -24.36
N TYR A 250 14.34 1.62 -23.62
CA TYR A 250 14.23 3.05 -23.92
C TYR A 250 15.57 3.78 -23.76
N MET A 251 16.33 3.49 -22.69
CA MET A 251 17.65 4.09 -22.46
C MET A 251 18.69 3.62 -23.48
N GLU A 252 18.67 2.34 -23.88
CA GLU A 252 19.56 1.82 -24.92
C GLU A 252 19.35 2.52 -26.26
N LYS A 253 18.09 2.74 -26.66
CA LYS A 253 17.77 3.48 -27.89
C LYS A 253 18.11 4.98 -27.81
N ARG A 254 18.11 5.58 -26.62
CA ARG A 254 18.40 7.01 -26.44
C ARG A 254 19.89 7.29 -26.23
N GLY A 255 20.65 6.35 -25.68
CA GLY A 255 22.08 6.47 -25.38
C GLY A 255 23.02 6.04 -26.52
N GLY A 256 22.54 5.30 -27.52
CA GLY A 256 23.35 4.81 -28.65
C GLY A 256 23.66 5.82 -29.76
N GLY A 257 23.33 7.11 -29.60
CA GLY A 257 23.35 8.10 -30.69
C GLY A 257 24.69 8.79 -30.99
N ASP A 258 25.61 8.95 -30.02
CA ASP A 258 26.68 9.96 -30.15
C ASP A 258 28.12 9.45 -30.16
N SER A 259 28.36 8.14 -30.22
CA SER A 259 29.73 7.59 -30.31
C SER A 259 30.24 7.43 -31.75
N ARG A 260 29.91 8.35 -32.66
CA ARG A 260 30.55 8.39 -33.98
C ARG A 260 31.92 9.04 -33.84
N SER A 261 32.90 8.18 -33.54
CA SER A 261 34.32 8.46 -33.44
C SER A 261 34.80 9.34 -34.60
N ASN A 262 35.32 10.51 -34.24
CA ASN A 262 36.09 11.38 -35.11
C ASN A 262 37.37 10.63 -35.52
N GLY A 263 37.35 10.03 -36.71
CA GLY A 263 38.47 9.32 -37.29
C GLY A 263 39.63 10.26 -37.54
N GLY A 264 40.64 10.19 -36.67
CA GLY A 264 41.91 10.90 -36.83
C GLY A 264 42.59 10.48 -38.12
N GLY A 265 42.80 11.46 -39.00
CA GLY A 265 43.53 11.29 -40.26
C GLY A 265 44.99 10.90 -40.03
N THR A 266 45.39 9.78 -40.59
CA THR A 266 46.78 9.38 -40.75
C THR A 266 47.42 10.22 -41.85
N ARG A 267 48.27 11.20 -41.46
CA ARG A 267 49.18 11.90 -42.38
C ARG A 267 50.21 10.91 -42.93
N LYS A 268 50.24 10.74 -44.25
CA LYS A 268 51.38 10.15 -44.99
C LYS A 268 52.63 11.03 -44.82
N PRO A 269 53.82 10.47 -44.53
CA PRO A 269 55.07 11.19 -44.71
C PRO A 269 55.42 11.25 -46.20
N SER A 270 55.67 12.48 -46.67
CA SER A 270 56.29 12.79 -47.96
C SER A 270 57.79 12.50 -47.84
N SER A 271 58.31 11.68 -48.75
CA SER A 271 59.74 11.51 -49.00
C SER A 271 60.04 12.02 -50.41
N ASN A 272 60.49 13.28 -50.49
CA ASN A 272 61.29 13.79 -51.61
C ASN A 272 62.75 13.39 -51.34
N GLU A 273 63.36 12.66 -52.30
CA GLU A 273 64.43 13.17 -53.18
C GLU A 273 65.75 13.42 -52.45
N GLU A 274 66.73 12.54 -52.67
CA GLU A 274 68.04 12.96 -53.16
C GLU A 274 68.75 11.79 -53.83
N SER A 275 69.03 11.96 -55.12
CA SER A 275 69.84 11.11 -55.97
C SER A 275 70.84 12.02 -56.67
N GLU A 276 72.11 11.94 -56.28
CA GLU A 276 73.29 12.36 -57.05
C GLU A 276 74.31 11.24 -56.89
N GLU A 277 74.53 10.45 -57.94
CA GLU A 277 75.65 10.57 -58.90
C GLU A 277 77.01 10.19 -58.31
N PHE A 278 77.45 8.96 -58.64
CA PHE A 278 78.83 8.59 -58.94
C PHE A 278 78.82 7.49 -60.01
#